data_AF-A0A926KV58-F1
#
_entry.id   AF-A0A926KV58-F1
#
_cell.length_a   1.000
_cell.length_b   1.000
_cell.length_c   1.000
_cell.angle_alpha   90.00
_cell.angle_beta   90.00
_cell.angle_gamma   90.00
#
_symmetry.space_group_name_H-M   'P 1'
#
loop_
_entity.id
_entity.type
_entity.pdbx_description
1 polymer ?
#
loop_
_entity_poly.entity_id
_entity_poly.type
_entity_poly.pdbx_seq_one_letter_code
_entity_poly.pdbx_strand_id
1 'polypeptide(L)'
;MGLFEQQLEKLIACSIELLTKEGIDAIMHYYRHDEYEMAFEGLLIELTKVGQYPPNFVFHEWKELGEHYKLDKESIFDELIWEKFLNWGKSF
;
A
#
# COMPACT_ATOMS: atom_id res chain seq x y z
N MET A 1 7.39 -5.20 17.12
CA MET A 1 6.82 -4.52 15.95
C MET A 1 7.68 -3.31 15.67
N GLY A 2 8.30 -3.24 14.50
CA GLY A 2 9.14 -2.10 14.13
C GLY A 2 8.29 -0.88 13.74
N LEU A 3 8.99 0.20 13.38
CA LEU A 3 8.37 1.48 13.02
C LEU A 3 7.54 1.37 11.72
N PHE A 4 8.07 0.67 10.72
CA PHE A 4 7.47 0.57 9.40
C PHE A 4 6.24 -0.35 9.38
N GLU A 5 6.21 -1.40 10.19
CA GLU A 5 5.05 -2.29 10.32
C GLU A 5 3.88 -1.57 10.99
N GLN A 6 4.15 -0.72 11.99
CA GLN A 6 3.14 0.14 12.60
C GLN A 6 2.65 1.23 11.63
N GLN A 7 3.54 1.75 10.78
CA GLN A 7 3.17 2.69 9.75
C GLN A 7 2.24 2.03 8.72
N LEU A 8 2.60 0.84 8.23
CA LEU A 8 1.76 0.06 7.32
C LEU A 8 0.37 -0.22 7.91
N GLU A 9 0.30 -0.62 9.18
CA GLU A 9 -0.99 -0.85 9.87
C GLU A 9 -1.88 0.40 9.84
N LYS A 10 -1.31 1.57 10.11
CA LYS A 10 -2.03 2.85 10.07
C LYS A 10 -2.52 3.17 8.66
N LEU A 11 -1.69 2.97 7.64
CA LEU A 11 -2.08 3.22 6.25
C LEU A 11 -3.21 2.30 5.81
N ILE A 12 -3.15 1.02 6.19
CA ILE A 12 -4.24 0.07 5.96
C ILE A 12 -5.50 0.57 6.64
N ALA A 13 -5.43 0.91 7.95
CA ALA A 13 -6.58 1.37 8.72
C ALA A 13 -7.26 2.62 8.13
N CYS A 14 -6.48 3.59 7.65
CA CYS A 14 -6.99 4.79 6.98
C CYS A 14 -7.63 4.51 5.62
N SER A 15 -7.30 3.38 5.00
CA SER A 15 -7.77 3.02 3.66
C SER A 15 -8.98 2.10 3.67
N ILE A 16 -9.31 1.45 4.81
CA ILE A 16 -10.38 0.43 4.92
C ILE A 16 -11.70 0.87 4.29
N GLU A 17 -12.12 2.13 4.46
CA GLU A 17 -13.41 2.60 3.93
C GLU A 17 -13.46 2.69 2.39
N LEU A 18 -12.29 2.74 1.73
CA LEU A 18 -12.17 2.80 0.28
C LEU A 18 -12.07 1.41 -0.36
N LEU A 19 -11.76 0.40 0.44
CA LEU A 19 -11.40 -0.93 -0.03
C LEU A 19 -12.57 -1.90 0.06
N THR A 20 -12.60 -2.86 -0.86
CA THR A 20 -13.56 -3.96 -0.76
C THR A 20 -13.18 -4.88 0.39
N LYS A 21 -14.17 -5.59 0.95
CA LYS A 21 -13.91 -6.59 1.99
C LYS A 21 -12.88 -7.63 1.55
N GLU A 22 -12.98 -8.10 0.30
CA GLU A 22 -12.04 -9.06 -0.28
C GLU A 22 -10.61 -8.49 -0.37
N GLY A 23 -10.47 -7.23 -0.79
CA GLY A 23 -9.18 -6.54 -0.81
C GLY A 23 -8.56 -6.40 0.58
N ILE A 24 -9.37 -6.02 1.58
CA ILE A 24 -8.93 -5.92 2.98
C ILE A 24 -8.50 -7.28 3.52
N ASP A 25 -9.31 -8.32 3.29
CA ASP A 25 -9.01 -9.68 3.77
C ASP A 25 -7.69 -10.20 3.18
N ALA A 26 -7.42 -9.92 1.89
CA ALA A 26 -6.16 -10.26 1.24
C ALA A 26 -4.96 -9.49 1.84
N ILE A 27 -5.05 -8.16 1.98
CA ILE A 27 -3.98 -7.33 2.57
C ILE A 27 -3.69 -7.78 4.01
N MET A 28 -4.72 -8.01 4.81
CA MET A 28 -4.58 -8.44 6.20
C MET A 28 -4.05 -9.88 6.33
N HIS A 29 -4.30 -10.74 5.33
CA HIS A 29 -3.70 -12.07 5.29
C HIS A 29 -2.17 -11.97 5.23
N TYR A 30 -1.62 -11.22 4.26
CA TYR A 30 -0.18 -10.99 4.12
C TYR A 30 0.41 -10.31 5.36
N TYR A 31 -0.26 -9.28 5.87
CA TYR A 31 0.19 -8.55 7.05
C TYR A 31 0.35 -9.45 8.28
N ARG A 32 -0.58 -10.39 8.51
CA ARG A 32 -0.55 -11.33 9.64
C ARG A 32 0.50 -12.43 9.49
N HIS A 33 0.99 -12.65 8.27
CA HIS A 33 2.02 -13.63 7.95
C HIS A 33 3.44 -13.00 7.91
N ASP A 34 3.59 -11.76 8.39
CA ASP A 34 4.84 -10.97 8.33
C ASP A 34 5.31 -10.68 6.88
N GLU A 35 4.42 -10.83 5.90
CA GLU A 35 4.66 -10.56 4.47
C GLU A 35 4.30 -9.09 4.18
N TYR A 36 4.96 -8.15 4.87
CA TYR A 36 4.61 -6.72 4.85
C TYR A 36 4.77 -6.06 3.48
N GLU A 37 5.77 -6.47 2.70
CA GLU A 37 5.98 -6.02 1.32
C GLU A 37 4.77 -6.36 0.45
N MET A 38 4.31 -7.61 0.50
CA MET A 38 3.11 -8.07 -0.20
C MET A 38 1.86 -7.33 0.29
N ALA A 39 1.72 -7.15 1.60
CA ALA A 39 0.59 -6.42 2.17
C ALA A 39 0.54 -4.97 1.66
N PHE A 40 1.69 -4.30 1.59
CA PHE A 40 1.76 -2.93 1.10
C PHE A 40 1.56 -2.85 -0.41
N GLU A 41 2.13 -3.76 -1.20
CA GLU A 41 1.89 -3.82 -2.64
C GLU A 41 0.41 -4.04 -2.95
N GLY A 42 -0.25 -4.97 -2.26
CA GLY A 42 -1.69 -5.21 -2.39
C GLY A 42 -2.52 -3.97 -2.05
N LEU A 43 -2.12 -3.22 -1.02
CA LEU A 43 -2.76 -1.95 -0.66
C LEU A 43 -2.64 -0.92 -1.79
N LEU A 44 -1.45 -0.77 -2.38
CA LEU A 44 -1.24 0.14 -3.51
C LEU A 44 -2.05 -0.28 -4.74
N ILE A 45 -2.15 -1.57 -5.03
CA ILE A 45 -2.94 -2.09 -6.16
C ILE A 45 -4.41 -1.70 -5.99
N GLU A 46 -4.98 -1.96 -4.82
CA GLU A 46 -6.39 -1.66 -4.60
C GLU A 46 -6.68 -0.15 -4.62
N LEU A 47 -5.81 0.67 -4.02
CA LEU A 47 -5.98 2.13 -4.01
C LEU A 47 -5.83 2.74 -5.41
N THR A 48 -4.83 2.33 -6.18
CA THR A 48 -4.64 2.81 -7.56
C THR A 48 -5.76 2.35 -8.49
N LYS A 49 -6.36 1.18 -8.23
CA LYS A 49 -7.52 0.65 -8.96
C LYS A 49 -8.82 1.40 -8.65
N VAL A 50 -9.05 1.74 -7.38
CA VAL A 50 -10.20 2.58 -6.97
C VAL A 50 -10.01 4.03 -7.41
N GLY A 51 -8.76 4.48 -7.55
CA GLY A 51 -8.40 5.82 -7.99
C GLY A 51 -8.75 6.91 -6.97
N GLN A 52 -8.91 6.56 -5.70
CA GLN A 52 -9.24 7.48 -4.61
C GLN A 52 -8.14 7.45 -3.55
N TYR A 53 -7.87 8.61 -2.97
CA TYR A 53 -6.88 8.74 -1.90
C TYR A 53 -7.52 8.53 -0.54
N PRO A 54 -6.87 7.81 0.38
CA PRO A 54 -7.32 7.74 1.76
C PRO A 54 -7.28 9.12 2.43
N PRO A 55 -8.08 9.33 3.49
CA PRO A 55 -8.01 10.55 4.28
C PRO A 55 -6.58 10.82 4.77
N ASN A 56 -6.15 12.09 4.68
CA ASN A 56 -4.79 12.52 5.05
C ASN A 56 -3.68 11.81 4.27
N PHE A 57 -3.91 11.45 3.01
CA PHE A 57 -2.86 10.91 2.15
C PHE A 57 -1.67 11.90 2.06
N VAL A 58 -0.49 11.43 2.43
CA VAL A 58 0.77 12.19 2.32
C VAL A 58 1.71 11.40 1.42
N PHE A 59 1.80 11.79 0.15
CA PHE A 59 2.56 11.06 -0.87
C PHE A 59 3.98 10.65 -0.42
N HIS A 60 4.68 11.54 0.29
CA HIS A 60 6.03 11.27 0.77
C HIS A 60 6.10 10.08 1.74
N GLU A 61 5.17 9.97 2.68
CA GLU A 61 5.12 8.88 3.67
C GLU A 61 4.90 7.52 3.00
N TRP A 62 4.02 7.50 1.99
CA TRP A 62 3.72 6.29 1.21
C TRP A 62 4.90 5.89 0.34
N LYS A 63 5.57 6.87 -0.27
CA LYS A 63 6.76 6.65 -1.10
C LYS A 63 7.92 6.10 -0.26
N GLU A 64 8.18 6.68 0.90
CA GLU A 64 9.22 6.21 1.82
C GLU A 64 8.97 4.77 2.26
N LEU A 65 7.71 4.42 2.58
CA LEU A 65 7.35 3.06 2.93
C LEU A 65 7.51 2.09 1.76
N GLY A 66 7.18 2.50 0.54
CA GLY A 66 7.40 1.71 -0.67
C GLY A 66 8.87 1.45 -0.97
N GLU A 67 9.72 2.46 -0.79
CA GLU A 67 11.19 2.31 -0.92
C GLU A 67 11.76 1.41 0.19
N HIS A 68 11.22 1.50 1.41
CA HIS A 68 11.60 0.62 2.51
C HIS A 68 11.31 -0.86 2.18
N TYR A 69 10.14 -1.14 1.62
CA TYR A 69 9.76 -2.46 1.14
C TYR A 69 10.30 -2.80 -0.25
N LYS A 70 11.19 -1.96 -0.81
CA LYS A 70 11.85 -2.15 -2.11
C LYS A 70 10.89 -2.29 -3.30
N LEU A 71 9.67 -1.76 -3.18
CA LEU A 71 8.72 -1.74 -4.30
C LEU A 71 9.23 -0.92 -5.49
N ASP A 72 10.23 -0.06 -5.27
CA ASP A 72 10.95 0.67 -6.33
C ASP A 72 11.84 -0.23 -7.20
N LYS A 73 12.08 -1.47 -6.80
CA LYS A 73 13.01 -2.42 -7.44
C LYS A 73 12.38 -3.76 -7.74
N GLU A 74 11.53 -4.26 -6.85
CA GLU A 74 10.92 -5.57 -6.92
C GLU A 74 9.40 -5.43 -6.74
N SER A 75 8.64 -6.26 -7.43
CA SER A 75 7.18 -6.30 -7.33
C SER A 75 6.74 -7.75 -7.40
N ILE A 76 5.78 -8.13 -6.56
CA ILE A 76 5.36 -9.52 -6.35
C ILE A 76 4.07 -9.81 -7.11
N PHE A 77 3.15 -8.85 -7.16
CA PHE A 77 1.82 -9.02 -7.75
C PHE A 77 1.65 -8.29 -9.08
N ASP A 78 2.20 -7.08 -9.20
CA ASP A 78 2.05 -6.24 -10.38
C ASP A 78 3.38 -5.53 -10.68
N GLU A 79 4.07 -6.00 -11.73
CA GLU A 79 5.40 -5.49 -12.15
C GLU A 79 5.42 -3.97 -12.41
N LEU A 80 4.26 -3.35 -12.66
CA LEU A 80 4.13 -1.92 -12.93
C LEU A 80 3.53 -1.15 -11.75
N ILE A 81 3.35 -1.79 -10.59
CA ILE A 81 2.68 -1.17 -9.45
C ILE A 81 3.38 0.10 -8.99
N TRP A 82 4.71 0.10 -8.97
CA TRP A 82 5.47 1.27 -8.55
C TRP A 82 5.24 2.47 -9.46
N GLU A 83 5.27 2.25 -10.77
CA GLU A 83 4.98 3.31 -11.75
C GLU A 83 3.53 3.80 -11.63
N LYS A 84 2.57 2.87 -11.48
CA LYS A 84 1.15 3.20 -11.26
C LYS A 84 0.96 4.03 -10.00
N PHE A 85 1.57 3.63 -8.89
CA PHE A 85 1.56 4.36 -7.63
C PHE A 85 2.18 5.75 -7.78
N LEU A 86 3.35 5.88 -8.41
CA LEU A 86 3.99 7.18 -8.60
C LEU A 86 3.16 8.12 -9.48
N ASN A 87 2.52 7.61 -10.52
CA ASN A 87 1.67 8.40 -11.40
C ASN A 87 0.36 8.82 -10.72
N TRP A 88 -0.26 7.88 -10.01
CA TRP A 88 -1.44 8.15 -9.19
C TRP A 88 -1.11 9.15 -8.07
N GLY A 89 -0.15 8.86 -7.21
CA GLY A 89 0.23 9.68 -6.05
C GLY A 89 0.71 11.10 -6.38
N LYS A 90 1.30 11.34 -7.55
CA LYS A 90 1.67 12.70 -8.03
C LYS A 90 0.48 13.56 -8.42
N SER A 91 -0.69 12.96 -8.59
CA SER A 91 -1.93 13.65 -8.99
C SER A 91 -2.76 14.12 -7.78
N PHE A 92 -2.22 14.01 -6.56
CA PHE A 92 -2.79 14.52 -5.29
C PHE A 92 -2.26 15.92 -4.99
#